data_AF-K2R5X7-F1
#
_entry.id   AF-K2R5X7-F1
#
_cell.length_a   1.000
_cell.length_b   1.000
_cell.length_c   1.000
_cell.angle_alpha   90.00
_cell.angle_beta   90.00
_cell.angle_gamma   90.00
#
_symmetry.space_group_name_H-M   'P 1'
#
loop_
_entity.id
_entity.type
_entity.pdbx_description
1 polymer ?
#
loop_
_entity_poly.entity_id
_entity_poly.type
_entity_poly.pdbx_seq_one_letter_code
_entity_poly.pdbx_strand_id
1 'polypeptide(L)'
;MWLAEGNGLNRRFVNRVTGGEQSAAPPQFRGGILADEMGLGKTLSMIALIASDRDSDLHDEQDRLPENFTDATLIVLPSSLLQVWDSQLKQHLHSASLSWRKHHDNHRITKLSELKQHNIILTTYQTIAAQRNQANSPILTAHWKRIILDEAHNIRNRNNITAKAIFSIKANCRWAITGTPIQNSLHDFASLLEFLRVHPFEGPGAFDRLIQKPWKEGNADEAIERLKRLIRCIILRRLKTTIQLPTRQDLILYVDFSAEEHLRYKQVSCPVEQMLDDLVYQQSTGRRQFLNVIQRINVLRMVCNLGDTDSTHGSKEPTSPPEMSVWGRATAQSAFESLLSTGQAICSGCDVRIDYTATLETADDLLSPNSTSQPPRIFKCLRLLCSSCSLHCSIPGSPGFDPLRCGCHSACPSEPVRIYPEKPQLCTPEPPMKISSKVVALVNDIQEHINEKR
;
A
#
# COMPACT_ATOMS: atom_id res chain seq x y z
N MET A 1 -16.88 21.73 15.80
CA MET A 1 -17.87 20.71 15.38
C MET A 1 -19.09 20.72 16.29
N TRP A 2 -18.88 20.53 17.60
CA TRP A 2 -19.93 20.67 18.61
C TRP A 2 -19.98 22.10 19.13
N LEU A 3 -21.18 22.59 19.43
CA LEU A 3 -21.39 23.85 20.11
C LEU A 3 -22.11 23.63 21.43
N ALA A 4 -21.67 24.35 22.45
CA ALA A 4 -22.43 24.47 23.68
C ALA A 4 -23.51 25.55 23.51
N GLU A 5 -24.75 25.19 23.81
CA GLU A 5 -25.89 26.11 23.90
C GLU A 5 -26.47 26.08 25.32
N GLY A 6 -26.95 27.22 25.80
CA GLY A 6 -27.52 27.38 27.15
C GLY A 6 -26.52 27.83 28.22
N ASN A 7 -27.05 28.30 29.35
CA ASN A 7 -26.28 28.82 30.49
C ASN A 7 -26.40 27.90 31.70
N GLY A 8 -25.30 27.67 32.42
CA GLY A 8 -25.27 26.95 33.70
C GLY A 8 -25.60 25.46 33.59
N LEU A 9 -26.54 24.99 34.43
CA LEU A 9 -26.96 23.58 34.57
C LEU A 9 -27.73 23.04 33.36
N ASN A 10 -28.23 23.91 32.47
CA ASN A 10 -29.01 23.51 31.28
C ASN A 10 -28.18 23.55 29.98
N ARG A 11 -26.87 23.28 30.10
CA ARG A 11 -25.93 23.28 28.97
C ARG A 11 -26.18 22.05 28.10
N ARG A 12 -26.52 22.27 26.84
CA ARG A 12 -26.67 21.23 25.82
C ARG A 12 -25.59 21.38 24.76
N PHE A 13 -25.14 20.27 24.21
CA PHE A 13 -24.15 20.26 23.14
C PHE A 13 -24.81 19.81 21.85
N VAL A 14 -24.80 20.68 20.85
CA VAL A 14 -25.40 20.44 19.53
C VAL A 14 -24.30 20.19 18.50
N ASN A 15 -24.41 19.08 17.76
CA ASN A 15 -23.49 18.76 16.68
C ASN A 15 -23.93 19.43 15.37
N ARG A 16 -23.16 20.40 14.87
CA ARG A 16 -23.52 21.12 13.61
C ARG A 16 -23.43 20.27 12.33
N VAL A 17 -22.77 19.12 12.40
CA VAL A 17 -22.65 18.18 11.27
C VAL A 17 -23.85 17.23 11.25
N THR A 18 -24.24 16.67 12.41
CA THR A 18 -25.26 15.62 12.48
C THR A 18 -26.64 16.11 12.94
N GLY A 19 -26.72 17.31 13.54
CA GLY A 19 -27.91 17.83 14.21
C GLY A 19 -28.22 17.17 15.56
N GLY A 20 -27.40 16.20 16.02
CA GLY A 20 -27.62 15.51 17.28
C GLY A 20 -27.35 16.40 18.50
N GLU A 21 -28.12 16.19 19.56
CA GLU A 21 -27.97 16.89 20.85
C GLU A 21 -27.54 15.91 21.95
N GLN A 22 -26.74 16.38 22.90
CA GLN A 22 -26.38 15.64 24.11
C GLN A 22 -26.14 16.58 25.30
N SER A 23 -26.41 16.12 26.51
CA SER A 23 -26.18 16.91 27.73
C SER A 23 -24.71 16.87 28.21
N ALA A 24 -24.03 15.75 27.98
CA ALA A 24 -22.62 15.60 28.35
C ALA A 24 -21.69 16.28 27.34
N ALA A 25 -20.56 16.82 27.81
CA ALA A 25 -19.55 17.38 26.92
C ALA A 25 -19.00 16.27 25.99
N PRO A 26 -18.93 16.52 24.66
CA PRO A 26 -18.40 15.54 23.73
C PRO A 26 -16.92 15.29 24.01
N PRO A 27 -16.41 14.06 23.79
CA PRO A 27 -14.99 13.78 23.93
C PRO A 27 -14.21 14.67 22.95
N GLN A 28 -13.17 15.31 23.47
CA GLN A 28 -12.30 16.15 22.66
C GLN A 28 -11.32 15.26 21.89
N PHE A 29 -11.22 15.48 20.59
CA PHE A 29 -10.12 14.92 19.79
C PHE A 29 -9.15 16.04 19.43
N ARG A 30 -7.86 15.71 19.30
CA ARG A 30 -6.80 16.66 18.93
C ARG A 30 -6.08 16.18 17.68
N GLY A 31 -5.73 17.12 16.82
CA GLY A 31 -5.13 16.88 15.51
C GLY A 31 -6.14 16.93 14.37
N GLY A 32 -5.81 16.30 13.24
CA GLY A 32 -6.61 16.42 12.02
C GLY A 32 -5.94 15.78 10.81
N ILE A 33 -6.39 16.18 9.62
CA ILE A 33 -5.90 15.67 8.34
C ILE A 33 -5.19 16.80 7.60
N LEU A 34 -3.91 16.60 7.28
CA LEU A 34 -3.17 17.46 6.36
C LEU A 34 -3.23 16.86 4.96
N ALA A 35 -4.10 17.42 4.13
CA ALA A 35 -4.44 16.92 2.80
C ALA A 35 -3.85 17.73 1.64
N ASP A 36 -2.75 18.42 1.89
CA ASP A 36 -2.07 19.22 0.87
C ASP A 36 -1.55 18.37 -0.29
N GLU A 37 -1.53 18.96 -1.49
CA GLU A 37 -0.95 18.33 -2.67
C GLU A 37 0.52 17.95 -2.47
N MET A 38 0.97 16.93 -3.21
CA MET A 38 2.35 16.46 -3.16
C MET A 38 3.31 17.59 -3.57
N GLY A 39 4.34 17.83 -2.74
CA GLY A 39 5.32 18.90 -2.96
C GLY A 39 5.12 20.17 -2.11
N LEU A 40 4.04 20.30 -1.35
CA LEU A 40 3.77 21.49 -0.51
C LEU A 40 4.41 21.47 0.90
N GLY A 41 5.44 20.64 1.13
CA GLY A 41 6.16 20.64 2.40
C GLY A 41 5.40 20.07 3.60
N LYS A 42 4.58 19.02 3.38
CA LYS A 42 3.82 18.34 4.46
C LYS A 42 4.72 17.79 5.56
N THR A 43 5.82 17.14 5.18
CA THR A 43 6.82 16.60 6.11
C THR A 43 7.43 17.71 6.97
N LEU A 44 7.89 18.80 6.34
CA LEU A 44 8.45 19.95 7.06
C LEU A 44 7.43 20.59 8.01
N SER A 45 6.17 20.71 7.60
CA SER A 45 5.10 21.24 8.46
C SER A 45 4.92 20.41 9.73
N MET A 46 5.08 19.09 9.63
CA MET A 46 4.95 18.16 10.76
C MET A 46 6.19 18.17 11.65
N ILE A 47 7.38 18.32 11.07
CA ILE A 47 8.62 18.53 11.83
C ILE A 47 8.52 19.85 12.61
N ALA A 48 8.07 20.93 11.97
CA ALA A 48 7.87 22.22 12.62
C ALA A 48 6.84 22.13 13.76
N LEU A 49 5.74 21.40 13.59
CA LEU A 49 4.76 21.14 14.64
C LEU A 49 5.37 20.41 15.85
N ILE A 50 6.23 19.41 15.61
CA ILE A 50 6.91 18.70 16.69
C ILE A 50 7.90 19.62 17.42
N ALA A 51 8.60 20.47 16.68
CA ALA A 51 9.55 21.44 17.25
C ALA A 51 8.85 22.52 18.09
N SER A 52 7.72 23.05 17.61
CA SER A 52 6.99 24.13 18.30
C SER A 52 6.41 23.72 19.64
N ASP A 53 6.13 22.43 19.85
CA ASP A 53 5.58 21.94 21.12
C ASP A 53 6.48 22.27 22.32
N ARG A 54 7.81 22.32 22.12
CA ARG A 54 8.77 22.61 23.19
C ARG A 54 8.77 24.06 23.65
N ASP A 55 8.46 24.98 22.74
CA ASP A 55 8.39 26.40 23.08
C ASP A 55 7.13 26.71 23.91
N SER A 56 6.12 25.83 23.83
CA SER A 56 4.84 25.95 24.53
C SER A 56 4.74 25.21 25.88
N ASP A 57 5.80 24.51 26.33
CA ASP A 57 5.82 23.75 27.61
C ASP A 57 5.84 24.66 28.88
N LEU A 58 5.33 25.89 28.79
CA LEU A 58 5.28 26.86 29.90
C LEU A 58 3.97 26.90 30.68
N HIS A 59 2.91 26.14 30.35
CA HIS A 59 1.69 26.12 31.18
C HIS A 59 0.93 24.78 31.21
N ASP A 60 0.86 24.24 32.43
CA ASP A 60 -0.29 23.64 33.15
C ASP A 60 -1.13 22.53 32.48
N GLU A 61 -1.06 21.33 33.05
CA GLU A 61 -2.02 20.84 34.06
C GLU A 61 -1.53 19.45 34.52
N GLN A 62 -1.38 19.25 35.84
CA GLN A 62 -1.15 17.94 36.46
C GLN A 62 -2.42 17.07 36.36
N ASP A 63 -2.81 16.69 35.14
CA ASP A 63 -3.62 15.50 34.96
C ASP A 63 -2.75 14.28 35.32
N ARG A 64 -3.34 13.28 35.98
CA ARG A 64 -2.68 11.99 36.25
C ARG A 64 -2.36 11.31 34.92
N LEU A 65 -1.18 11.59 34.38
CA LEU A 65 -0.68 10.96 33.17
C LEU A 65 -0.57 9.43 33.41
N PRO A 66 -1.00 8.59 32.47
CA PRO A 66 -0.85 7.14 32.58
C PRO A 66 0.62 6.73 32.80
N GLU A 67 0.89 5.66 33.53
CA GLU A 67 2.28 5.18 33.77
C GLU A 67 3.07 4.93 32.47
N ASN A 68 2.36 4.47 31.42
CA ASN A 68 2.89 4.19 30.09
C ASN A 68 2.89 5.42 29.16
N PHE A 69 2.66 6.62 29.68
CA PHE A 69 2.70 7.85 28.90
C PHE A 69 4.13 8.18 28.43
N THR A 70 4.22 8.67 27.20
CA THR A 70 5.45 9.17 26.60
C THR A 70 5.20 10.49 25.88
N ASP A 71 6.09 11.46 26.09
CA ASP A 71 6.11 12.74 25.37
C ASP A 71 6.58 12.61 23.92
N ALA A 72 6.98 11.40 23.50
CA ALA A 72 7.43 11.13 22.15
C ALA A 72 6.30 11.25 21.12
N THR A 73 6.67 11.65 19.90
CA THR A 73 5.83 11.57 18.71
C THR A 73 6.14 10.28 17.94
N LEU A 74 5.13 9.44 17.73
CA LEU A 74 5.21 8.27 16.86
C LEU A 74 4.87 8.64 15.43
N ILE A 75 5.77 8.40 14.49
CA ILE A 75 5.54 8.61 13.05
C ILE A 75 5.52 7.26 12.36
N VAL A 76 4.40 6.95 11.72
CA VAL A 76 4.17 5.73 10.95
C VAL A 76 4.14 6.09 9.47
N LEU A 77 4.98 5.43 8.68
CA LEU A 77 5.20 5.78 7.28
C LEU A 77 5.49 4.53 6.42
N PRO A 78 5.32 4.57 5.09
CA PRO A 78 5.76 3.49 4.21
C PRO A 78 7.27 3.26 4.31
N SER A 79 7.74 2.01 4.25
CA SER A 79 9.17 1.68 4.41
C SER A 79 10.11 2.46 3.49
N SER A 80 9.65 2.78 2.27
CA SER A 80 10.40 3.60 1.30
C SER A 80 10.66 5.04 1.76
N LEU A 81 9.85 5.57 2.68
CA LEU A 81 9.98 6.95 3.19
C LEU A 81 10.84 7.06 4.45
N LEU A 82 11.30 5.94 5.04
CA LEU A 82 12.14 5.96 6.25
C LEU A 82 13.41 6.79 6.09
N GLN A 83 14.11 6.59 4.97
CA GLN A 83 15.35 7.31 4.68
C GLN A 83 15.10 8.78 4.35
N VAL A 84 13.98 9.09 3.69
CA VAL A 84 13.56 10.46 3.37
C VAL A 84 13.30 11.23 4.66
N TRP A 85 12.51 10.67 5.57
CA TRP A 85 12.25 11.28 6.88
C TRP A 85 13.52 11.47 7.70
N ASP A 86 14.41 10.48 7.74
CA ASP A 86 15.70 10.60 8.44
C ASP A 86 16.55 11.75 7.89
N SER A 87 16.58 11.92 6.57
CA SER A 87 17.31 13.01 5.91
C SER A 87 16.69 14.37 6.21
N GLN A 88 15.36 14.46 6.19
CA GLN A 88 14.62 15.68 6.50
C GLN A 88 14.79 16.10 7.97
N LEU A 89 14.77 15.14 8.90
CA LEU A 89 15.05 15.42 10.31
C LEU A 89 16.48 15.92 10.51
N LYS A 90 17.49 15.29 9.88
CA LYS A 90 18.88 15.75 9.92
C LYS A 90 19.08 17.15 9.34
N GLN A 91 18.34 17.47 8.27
CA GLN A 91 18.47 18.75 7.59
C GLN A 91 17.80 19.89 8.38
N HIS A 92 16.66 19.63 9.02
CA HIS A 92 15.82 20.69 9.61
C HIS A 92 15.89 20.75 11.13
N LEU A 93 16.42 19.73 11.80
CA LEU A 93 16.60 19.74 13.25
C LEU A 93 18.08 19.91 13.59
N HIS A 94 18.37 20.82 14.52
CA HIS A 94 19.69 20.87 15.14
C HIS A 94 19.83 19.69 16.11
N SER A 95 20.92 18.93 15.99
CA SER A 95 21.18 17.68 16.73
C SER A 95 21.10 17.79 18.27
N ALA A 96 21.24 19.00 18.82
CA ALA A 96 21.13 19.25 20.25
C ALA A 96 19.68 19.45 20.75
N SER A 97 18.72 19.62 19.84
CA SER A 97 17.32 19.93 20.19
C SER A 97 16.48 18.66 20.35
N LEU A 98 16.22 17.92 19.27
CA LEU A 98 15.31 16.78 19.27
C LEU A 98 16.01 15.49 18.86
N SER A 99 15.90 14.45 19.68
CA SER A 99 16.41 13.12 19.35
C SER A 99 15.33 12.28 18.65
N TRP A 100 15.74 11.51 17.64
CA TRP A 100 14.86 10.57 16.94
C TRP A 100 15.50 9.19 16.81
N ARG A 101 14.67 8.15 16.72
CA ARG A 101 15.12 6.77 16.53
C ARG A 101 14.23 6.01 15.56
N LYS A 102 14.85 5.16 14.74
CA LYS A 102 14.16 4.24 13.83
C LYS A 102 13.81 2.95 14.57
N HIS A 103 12.53 2.59 14.55
CA HIS A 103 11.98 1.32 14.99
C HIS A 103 11.67 0.46 13.75
N HIS A 104 12.72 -0.16 13.20
CA HIS A 104 12.68 -0.99 12.00
C HIS A 104 13.81 -2.03 12.05
N ASP A 105 13.59 -3.21 11.46
CA ASP A 105 14.56 -4.33 11.39
C ASP A 105 15.26 -4.66 12.72
N ASN A 106 16.60 -4.72 12.71
CA ASN A 106 17.46 -5.08 13.84
C ASN A 106 17.56 -3.98 14.91
N HIS A 107 16.99 -2.80 14.67
CA HIS A 107 17.05 -1.65 15.58
C HIS A 107 15.74 -1.46 16.36
N ARG A 108 14.91 -2.50 16.43
CA ARG A 108 13.63 -2.48 17.14
C ARG A 108 13.83 -2.19 18.62
N ILE A 109 12.97 -1.30 19.10
CA ILE A 109 12.87 -0.95 20.52
C ILE A 109 12.10 -2.06 21.23
N THR A 110 12.70 -2.62 22.27
CA THR A 110 12.12 -3.76 23.01
C THR A 110 11.53 -3.35 24.35
N LYS A 111 11.95 -2.21 24.90
CA LYS A 111 11.54 -1.72 26.23
C LYS A 111 10.85 -0.37 26.14
N LEU A 112 9.85 -0.15 27.02
CA LEU A 112 9.17 1.15 27.15
C LEU A 112 10.09 2.27 27.63
N SER A 113 11.12 1.95 28.43
CA SER A 113 12.09 2.94 28.94
C SER A 113 12.90 3.60 27.82
N GLU A 114 13.22 2.86 26.75
CA GLU A 114 13.93 3.40 25.58
C GLU A 114 13.08 4.39 24.79
N LEU A 115 11.75 4.26 24.82
CA LEU A 115 10.86 5.22 24.16
C LEU A 115 10.94 6.60 24.82
N LYS A 116 11.08 6.64 26.15
CA LYS A 116 11.16 7.89 26.92
C LYS A 116 12.46 8.68 26.68
N GLN A 117 13.48 8.06 26.10
CA GLN A 117 14.77 8.69 25.79
C GLN A 117 14.75 9.49 24.48
N HIS A 118 13.71 9.30 23.65
CA HIS A 118 13.64 9.88 22.32
C HIS A 118 12.40 10.76 22.17
N ASN A 119 12.51 11.85 21.42
CA ASN A 119 11.36 12.72 21.16
C ASN A 119 10.56 12.25 19.95
N ILE A 120 11.19 11.56 18.99
CA ILE A 120 10.55 11.08 17.76
C ILE A 120 10.89 9.62 17.53
N ILE A 121 9.88 8.79 17.28
CA ILE A 121 10.04 7.40 16.89
C ILE A 121 9.50 7.20 15.48
N LEU A 122 10.34 6.75 14.56
CA LEU A 122 9.95 6.41 13.19
C LEU A 122 9.69 4.91 13.09
N THR A 123 8.55 4.51 12.54
CA THR A 123 8.24 3.10 12.27
C THR A 123 7.44 2.94 10.99
N THR A 124 7.22 1.69 10.58
CA THR A 124 6.48 1.39 9.35
C THR A 124 5.12 0.75 9.64
N TYR A 125 4.21 0.88 8.67
CA TYR A 125 2.92 0.20 8.70
C TYR A 125 3.08 -1.32 8.87
N GLN A 126 4.04 -1.92 8.16
CA GLN A 126 4.35 -3.34 8.21
C GLN A 126 4.85 -3.74 9.60
N THR A 127 5.76 -2.96 10.19
CA THR A 127 6.28 -3.25 11.54
C THR A 127 5.17 -3.23 12.59
N ILE A 128 4.25 -2.25 12.54
CA ILE A 128 3.09 -2.21 13.44
C ILE A 128 2.17 -3.42 13.24
N ALA A 129 1.94 -3.82 11.99
CA ALA A 129 1.10 -4.97 11.69
C ALA A 129 1.70 -6.28 12.24
N ALA A 130 3.01 -6.49 12.04
CA ALA A 130 3.73 -7.66 12.54
C ALA A 130 3.71 -7.74 14.08
N GLN A 131 3.75 -6.60 14.76
CA GLN A 131 3.76 -6.53 16.23
C GLN A 131 2.38 -6.64 16.88
N ARG A 132 1.30 -6.67 16.11
CA ARG A 132 -0.08 -6.67 16.63
C ARG A 132 -0.33 -7.77 17.68
N ASN A 133 0.20 -8.96 17.44
CA ASN A 133 -0.01 -10.12 18.30
C ASN A 133 1.03 -10.24 19.43
N GLN A 134 2.00 -9.32 19.48
CA GLN A 134 3.01 -9.30 20.53
C GLN A 134 2.45 -8.56 21.74
N ALA A 135 2.08 -9.33 22.79
CA ALA A 135 1.47 -8.80 24.01
C ALA A 135 2.28 -7.67 24.68
N ASN A 136 3.61 -7.70 24.52
CA ASN A 136 4.54 -6.76 25.13
C ASN A 136 5.19 -5.79 24.13
N SER A 137 4.57 -5.52 22.97
CA SER A 137 5.11 -4.52 22.06
C SER A 137 5.09 -3.14 22.74
N PRO A 138 6.25 -2.48 22.94
CA PRO A 138 6.31 -1.17 23.60
C PRO A 138 5.59 -0.11 22.76
N ILE A 139 5.54 -0.27 21.43
CA ILE A 139 4.89 0.69 20.53
C ILE A 139 3.36 0.68 20.70
N LEU A 140 2.77 -0.51 20.89
CA LEU A 140 1.32 -0.67 21.01
C LEU A 140 0.80 -0.42 22.43
N THR A 141 1.64 -0.64 23.44
CA THR A 141 1.27 -0.49 24.86
C THR A 141 1.50 0.92 25.42
N ALA A 142 2.41 1.69 24.81
CA ALA A 142 2.65 3.08 25.16
C ALA A 142 1.44 3.98 24.87
N HIS A 143 1.29 5.02 25.68
CA HIS A 143 0.35 6.10 25.45
C HIS A 143 1.12 7.32 24.92
N TRP A 144 0.93 7.63 23.64
CA TRP A 144 1.73 8.63 22.94
C TRP A 144 1.19 10.05 23.10
N LYS A 145 2.07 11.05 23.21
CA LYS A 145 1.70 12.46 23.06
C LYS A 145 1.07 12.71 21.69
N ARG A 146 1.72 12.22 20.64
CA ARG A 146 1.26 12.38 19.25
C ARG A 146 1.53 11.13 18.42
N ILE A 147 0.58 10.79 17.55
CA ILE A 147 0.78 9.85 16.44
C ILE A 147 0.55 10.57 15.11
N ILE A 148 1.45 10.34 14.16
CA ILE A 148 1.42 10.90 12.81
C ILE A 148 1.45 9.73 11.81
N LEU A 149 0.49 9.70 10.90
CA LEU A 149 0.46 8.75 9.78
C LEU A 149 0.84 9.48 8.50
N ASP A 150 1.99 9.16 7.93
CA ASP A 150 2.37 9.63 6.60
C ASP A 150 1.88 8.66 5.52
N GLU A 151 1.36 9.20 4.42
CA GLU A 151 0.58 8.44 3.45
C GLU A 151 -0.53 7.61 4.13
N ALA A 152 -1.37 8.30 4.91
CA ALA A 152 -2.47 7.72 5.70
C ALA A 152 -3.51 6.93 4.86
N HIS A 153 -3.41 6.98 3.54
CA HIS A 153 -4.16 6.10 2.66
C HIS A 153 -3.90 4.59 2.86
N ASN A 154 -2.80 4.22 3.54
CA ASN A 154 -2.50 2.83 3.89
C ASN A 154 -3.52 2.20 4.88
N ILE A 155 -4.29 3.01 5.61
CA ILE A 155 -5.29 2.54 6.60
C ILE A 155 -6.75 2.64 6.13
N ARG A 156 -6.98 2.84 4.83
CA ARG A 156 -8.34 3.01 4.28
C ARG A 156 -9.30 1.88 4.57
N ASN A 157 -8.80 0.65 4.57
CA ASN A 157 -9.61 -0.51 4.89
C ASN A 157 -9.50 -0.82 6.39
N ARG A 158 -10.52 -0.40 7.16
CA ARG A 158 -10.62 -0.69 8.60
C ARG A 158 -10.53 -2.18 8.95
N ASN A 159 -10.87 -3.07 8.02
CA ASN A 159 -10.82 -4.51 8.26
C ASN A 159 -9.39 -5.07 8.20
N ASN A 160 -8.46 -4.32 7.60
CA ASN A 160 -7.06 -4.70 7.49
C ASN A 160 -6.39 -4.81 8.88
N ILE A 161 -5.53 -5.81 9.05
CA ILE A 161 -4.76 -6.08 10.27
C ILE A 161 -3.98 -4.82 10.69
N THR A 162 -3.34 -4.17 9.71
CA THR A 162 -2.59 -2.92 9.89
C THR A 162 -3.45 -1.78 10.43
N ALA A 163 -4.63 -1.55 9.84
CA ALA A 163 -5.54 -0.50 10.28
C ALA A 163 -6.03 -0.77 11.71
N LYS A 164 -6.44 -2.01 12.00
CA LYS A 164 -6.84 -2.42 13.35
C LYS A 164 -5.72 -2.26 14.38
N ALA A 165 -4.46 -2.51 14.01
CA ALA A 165 -3.33 -2.34 14.90
C ALA A 165 -3.08 -0.85 15.21
N ILE A 166 -3.14 0.00 14.18
CA ILE A 166 -3.00 1.45 14.34
C ILE A 166 -4.16 2.05 15.16
N PHE A 167 -5.39 1.56 14.97
CA PHE A 167 -6.54 2.04 15.73
C PHE A 167 -6.44 1.69 17.22
N SER A 168 -5.77 0.59 17.57
CA SER A 168 -5.54 0.23 18.97
C SER A 168 -4.49 1.08 19.70
N ILE A 169 -3.63 1.80 18.97
CA ILE A 169 -2.61 2.66 19.58
C ILE A 169 -3.28 3.81 20.32
N LYS A 170 -2.87 4.05 21.58
CA LYS A 170 -3.34 5.16 22.42
C LYS A 170 -2.51 6.40 22.17
N ALA A 171 -3.16 7.53 21.90
CA ALA A 171 -2.48 8.80 21.67
C ALA A 171 -3.39 9.99 21.98
N ASN A 172 -2.81 11.09 22.49
CA ASN A 172 -3.53 12.34 22.78
C ASN A 172 -3.84 13.14 21.51
N CYS A 173 -2.89 13.20 20.57
CA CYS A 173 -2.99 13.99 19.35
C CYS A 173 -2.75 13.10 18.11
N ARG A 174 -3.63 13.18 17.10
CA ARG A 174 -3.61 12.27 15.95
C ARG A 174 -3.59 13.04 14.64
N TRP A 175 -2.59 12.80 13.80
CA TRP A 175 -2.45 13.44 12.51
C TRP A 175 -2.44 12.42 11.39
N ALA A 176 -3.24 12.66 10.35
CA ALA A 176 -3.22 11.89 9.12
C ALA A 176 -2.74 12.79 7.98
N ILE A 177 -1.62 12.43 7.36
CA ILE A 177 -1.01 13.14 6.24
C ILE A 177 -1.29 12.33 4.98
N THR A 178 -1.98 12.91 4.00
CA THR A 178 -2.25 12.24 2.73
C THR A 178 -2.65 13.24 1.66
N GLY A 179 -1.99 13.21 0.50
CA GLY A 179 -2.41 14.08 -0.62
C GLY A 179 -3.79 13.74 -1.18
N THR A 180 -4.33 12.56 -0.84
CA THR A 180 -5.59 12.03 -1.39
C THR A 180 -6.41 11.34 -0.28
N PRO A 181 -7.12 12.13 0.56
CA PRO A 181 -7.88 11.60 1.69
C PRO A 181 -9.04 10.69 1.27
N ILE A 182 -9.56 10.89 0.06
CA ILE A 182 -10.58 10.03 -0.59
C ILE A 182 -9.98 9.61 -1.94
N GLN A 183 -9.77 8.32 -2.17
CA GLN A 183 -9.35 7.82 -3.51
C GLN A 183 -10.44 6.98 -4.15
N ASN A 184 -10.87 5.91 -3.48
CA ASN A 184 -11.70 4.88 -4.11
C ASN A 184 -13.15 4.92 -3.62
N SER A 185 -13.36 5.26 -2.34
CA SER A 185 -14.69 5.21 -1.74
C SER A 185 -14.86 6.18 -0.56
N LEU A 186 -16.11 6.48 -0.20
CA LEU A 186 -16.40 7.23 1.03
C LEU A 186 -16.01 6.46 2.31
N HIS A 187 -15.88 5.13 2.26
CA HIS A 187 -15.40 4.34 3.39
C HIS A 187 -13.94 4.63 3.73
N ASP A 188 -13.14 5.04 2.74
CA ASP A 188 -11.75 5.45 2.94
C ASP A 188 -11.68 6.58 3.97
N PHE A 189 -12.63 7.50 3.92
CA PHE A 189 -12.74 8.62 4.84
C PHE A 189 -13.24 8.21 6.22
N ALA A 190 -14.19 7.27 6.29
CA ALA A 190 -14.67 6.73 7.56
C ALA A 190 -13.53 6.13 8.41
N SER A 191 -12.61 5.41 7.78
CA SER A 191 -11.43 4.85 8.46
C SER A 191 -10.50 5.94 9.02
N LEU A 192 -10.38 7.09 8.36
CA LEU A 192 -9.62 8.24 8.88
C LEU A 192 -10.32 8.89 10.07
N LEU A 193 -11.66 8.97 10.07
CA LEU A 193 -12.45 9.48 11.20
C LEU A 193 -12.33 8.56 12.43
N GLU A 194 -12.37 7.24 12.23
CA GLU A 194 -12.15 6.23 13.27
C GLU A 194 -10.74 6.37 13.86
N PHE A 195 -9.71 6.51 13.01
CA PHE A 195 -8.35 6.78 13.47
C PHE A 195 -8.25 8.05 14.33
N LEU A 196 -8.81 9.17 13.87
CA LEU A 196 -8.76 10.47 14.53
C LEU A 196 -9.62 10.56 15.79
N ARG A 197 -10.47 9.57 16.06
CA ARG A 197 -11.42 9.56 17.19
C ARG A 197 -12.43 10.71 17.11
N VAL A 198 -12.94 10.98 15.91
CA VAL A 198 -13.91 12.07 15.71
C VAL A 198 -15.30 11.61 16.16
N HIS A 199 -15.79 12.07 17.31
CA HIS A 199 -17.13 11.75 17.79
C HIS A 199 -18.23 12.49 16.99
N PRO A 200 -19.29 11.80 16.48
CA PRO A 200 -19.70 10.40 16.75
C PRO A 200 -19.26 9.36 15.69
N PHE A 201 -18.31 9.69 14.82
CA PHE A 201 -17.86 8.88 13.68
C PHE A 201 -16.74 7.87 14.02
N GLU A 202 -16.60 7.49 15.28
CA GLU A 202 -15.56 6.54 15.73
C GLU A 202 -15.84 5.10 15.26
N GLY A 203 -17.10 4.79 14.96
CA GLY A 203 -17.52 3.48 14.46
C GLY A 203 -18.19 3.59 13.08
N PRO A 204 -18.33 2.45 12.38
CA PRO A 204 -18.88 2.41 11.02
C PRO A 204 -20.35 2.87 10.99
N GLY A 205 -21.13 2.53 12.03
CA GLY A 205 -22.58 2.74 12.02
C GLY A 205 -23.02 4.19 11.93
N ALA A 206 -22.29 5.12 12.56
CA ALA A 206 -22.65 6.53 12.53
C ALA A 206 -22.41 7.16 11.15
N PHE A 207 -21.25 6.87 10.54
CA PHE A 207 -20.90 7.37 9.21
C PHE A 207 -21.85 6.79 8.15
N ASP A 208 -22.12 5.49 8.22
CA ASP A 208 -22.99 4.81 7.27
C ASP A 208 -24.42 5.37 7.34
N ARG A 209 -24.96 5.56 8.56
CA ARG A 209 -26.31 6.10 8.76
C ARG A 209 -26.44 7.56 8.34
N LEU A 210 -25.46 8.40 8.65
CA LEU A 210 -25.59 9.85 8.53
C LEU A 210 -25.11 10.42 7.19
N ILE A 211 -24.23 9.70 6.51
CA ILE A 211 -23.61 10.14 5.25
C ILE A 211 -23.86 9.12 4.14
N GLN A 212 -23.49 7.84 4.34
CA GLN A 212 -23.49 6.90 3.24
C GLN A 212 -24.88 6.44 2.77
N LYS A 213 -25.81 6.18 3.69
CA LYS A 213 -27.19 5.80 3.35
C LYS A 213 -27.93 6.93 2.65
N PRO A 214 -27.97 8.18 3.18
CA PRO A 214 -28.58 9.31 2.48
C PRO A 214 -27.98 9.56 1.09
N TRP A 215 -26.67 9.32 0.92
CA TRP A 215 -26.01 9.41 -0.39
C TRP A 215 -26.57 8.42 -1.41
N LYS A 216 -26.93 7.20 -1.00
CA LYS A 216 -27.43 6.13 -1.89
C LYS A 216 -28.94 6.19 -2.09
N GLU A 217 -29.69 6.65 -1.10
CA GLU A 217 -31.16 6.59 -1.05
C GLU A 217 -31.85 7.82 -1.69
N GLY A 218 -31.09 8.71 -2.36
CA GLY A 218 -31.63 9.86 -3.10
C GLY A 218 -31.57 11.21 -2.38
N ASN A 219 -31.08 11.25 -1.13
CA ASN A 219 -30.85 12.49 -0.37
C ASN A 219 -29.37 12.92 -0.43
N ALA A 220 -28.79 12.89 -1.64
CA ALA A 220 -27.37 13.13 -1.85
C ALA A 220 -26.92 14.54 -1.44
N ASP A 221 -27.74 15.56 -1.70
CA ASP A 221 -27.39 16.95 -1.39
C ASP A 221 -27.19 17.18 0.12
N GLU A 222 -28.07 16.63 0.95
CA GLU A 222 -27.92 16.71 2.40
C GLU A 222 -26.67 15.95 2.87
N ALA A 223 -26.42 14.76 2.30
CA ALA A 223 -25.22 13.97 2.60
C ALA A 223 -23.93 14.73 2.26
N ILE A 224 -23.90 15.39 1.09
CA ILE A 224 -22.80 16.22 0.62
C ILE A 224 -22.58 17.41 1.55
N GLU A 225 -23.64 18.10 1.95
CA GLU A 225 -23.52 19.25 2.85
C GLU A 225 -23.01 18.85 4.24
N ARG A 226 -23.50 17.73 4.79
CA ARG A 226 -22.95 17.16 6.04
C ARG A 226 -21.48 16.82 5.89
N LEU A 227 -21.10 16.17 4.79
CA LEU A 227 -19.71 15.82 4.50
C LEU A 227 -18.82 17.06 4.36
N LYS A 228 -19.26 18.10 3.65
CA LYS A 228 -18.52 19.37 3.52
C LYS A 228 -18.30 20.03 4.89
N ARG A 229 -19.33 20.09 5.73
CA ARG A 229 -19.22 20.64 7.10
C ARG A 229 -18.21 19.85 7.93
N LEU A 230 -18.23 18.52 7.82
CA LEU A 230 -17.28 17.63 8.51
C LEU A 230 -15.84 17.88 8.03
N ILE A 231 -15.62 17.87 6.72
CA ILE A 231 -14.32 18.10 6.09
C ILE A 231 -13.73 19.45 6.53
N ARG A 232 -14.53 20.52 6.51
CA ARG A 232 -14.08 21.87 6.93
C ARG A 232 -13.62 21.93 8.39
N CYS A 233 -14.09 21.02 9.24
CA CYS A 233 -13.67 20.99 10.65
C CYS A 233 -12.35 20.26 10.88
N ILE A 234 -11.93 19.36 9.98
CA ILE A 234 -10.86 18.39 10.27
C ILE A 234 -9.74 18.36 9.22
N ILE A 235 -10.00 18.80 7.98
CA ILE A 235 -9.04 18.80 6.89
C ILE A 235 -8.51 20.20 6.66
N LEU A 236 -7.18 20.31 6.59
CA LEU A 236 -6.49 21.40 5.93
C LEU A 236 -6.00 20.92 4.55
N ARG A 237 -6.42 21.59 3.47
CA ARG A 237 -6.03 21.27 2.10
C ARG A 237 -5.69 22.52 1.31
N ARG A 238 -4.42 22.66 0.92
CA ARG A 238 -3.89 23.69 0.03
C ARG A 238 -3.55 23.07 -1.33
N LEU A 239 -3.78 23.83 -2.41
CA LEU A 239 -3.52 23.42 -3.79
C LEU A 239 -2.20 24.01 -4.30
N LYS A 240 -1.57 23.38 -5.29
CA LYS A 240 -0.33 23.88 -5.93
C LYS A 240 -0.48 25.27 -6.55
N THR A 241 -1.70 25.71 -6.87
CA THR A 241 -1.99 27.07 -7.33
C THR A 241 -1.62 28.15 -6.32
N THR A 242 -1.36 27.78 -5.06
CA THR A 242 -0.83 28.70 -4.03
C THR A 242 0.63 29.07 -4.29
N ILE A 243 1.35 28.31 -5.11
CA ILE A 243 2.76 28.52 -5.45
C ILE A 243 2.86 28.81 -6.95
N GLN A 244 3.73 29.75 -7.32
CA GLN A 244 4.05 30.04 -8.72
C GLN A 244 4.95 28.94 -9.29
N LEU A 245 4.34 27.86 -9.79
CA LEU A 245 5.03 26.82 -10.54
C LEU A 245 4.94 27.12 -12.05
N PRO A 246 5.95 26.72 -12.84
CA PRO A 246 5.85 26.80 -14.30
C PRO A 246 4.69 25.95 -14.81
N THR A 247 4.14 26.32 -15.96
CA THR A 247 3.05 25.58 -16.61
C THR A 247 3.51 24.17 -16.96
N ARG A 248 2.75 23.16 -16.50
CA ARG A 248 2.96 21.77 -16.89
C ARG A 248 2.72 21.62 -18.39
N GLN A 249 3.69 21.07 -19.11
CA GLN A 249 3.57 20.67 -20.51
C GLN A 249 3.55 19.15 -20.57
N ASP A 250 2.46 18.58 -21.08
CA ASP A 250 2.32 17.15 -21.30
C ASP A 250 2.56 16.84 -22.78
N LEU A 251 3.62 16.08 -23.08
CA LEU A 251 3.98 15.66 -24.43
C LEU A 251 3.63 14.18 -24.60
N ILE A 252 2.87 13.87 -25.65
CA ILE A 252 2.52 12.49 -26.00
C ILE A 252 3.32 12.10 -27.24
N LEU A 253 4.28 11.19 -27.07
CA LEU A 253 5.07 10.62 -28.15
C LEU A 253 4.52 9.24 -28.50
N TYR A 254 4.04 9.11 -29.73
CA TYR A 254 3.63 7.82 -30.29
C TYR A 254 4.87 7.09 -30.80
N VAL A 255 5.01 5.82 -30.41
CA VAL A 255 6.13 4.97 -30.80
C VAL A 255 5.57 3.79 -31.58
N ASP A 256 6.04 3.63 -32.81
CA ASP A 256 5.70 2.47 -33.63
C ASP A 256 6.53 1.26 -33.19
N PHE A 257 5.89 0.09 -33.19
CA PHE A 257 6.61 -1.16 -32.96
C PHE A 257 7.57 -1.43 -34.11
N SER A 258 8.72 -2.01 -33.77
CA SER A 258 9.55 -2.68 -34.78
C SER A 258 8.80 -3.85 -35.41
N ALA A 259 9.25 -4.30 -36.59
CA ALA A 259 8.61 -5.43 -37.28
C ALA A 259 8.57 -6.71 -36.40
N GLU A 260 9.64 -6.95 -35.62
CA GLU A 260 9.75 -8.08 -34.69
C GLU A 260 8.72 -7.95 -33.53
N GLU A 261 8.66 -6.78 -32.89
CA GLU A 261 7.72 -6.52 -31.79
C GLU A 261 6.26 -6.55 -32.24
N HIS A 262 5.98 -6.01 -33.43
CA HIS A 262 4.64 -6.01 -33.99
C HIS A 262 4.15 -7.44 -34.29
N LEU A 263 5.03 -8.30 -34.81
CA LEU A 263 4.72 -9.71 -35.03
C LEU A 263 4.41 -10.43 -33.70
N ARG A 264 5.26 -10.22 -32.69
CA ARG A 264 5.06 -10.77 -31.35
C ARG A 264 3.78 -10.27 -30.70
N TYR A 265 3.48 -8.98 -30.83
CA TYR A 265 2.24 -8.39 -30.32
C TYR A 265 1.02 -9.05 -30.96
N LYS A 266 1.02 -9.24 -32.28
CA LYS A 266 -0.09 -9.93 -32.99
C LYS A 266 -0.27 -11.39 -32.56
N GLN A 267 0.84 -12.11 -32.30
CA GLN A 267 0.77 -13.50 -31.80
C GLN A 267 0.07 -13.58 -30.44
N VAL A 268 0.26 -12.55 -29.59
CA VAL A 268 -0.39 -12.48 -28.28
C VAL A 268 -1.81 -11.90 -28.39
N SER A 269 -2.07 -10.93 -29.28
CA SER A 269 -3.36 -10.24 -29.36
C SER A 269 -4.46 -11.12 -29.95
N CYS A 270 -4.15 -11.91 -30.98
CA CYS A 270 -5.14 -12.73 -31.68
C CYS A 270 -5.90 -13.70 -30.74
N PRO A 271 -5.25 -14.47 -29.85
CA PRO A 271 -5.97 -15.27 -28.85
C PRO A 271 -6.82 -14.47 -27.85
N VAL A 272 -6.45 -13.21 -27.57
CA VAL A 272 -7.18 -12.34 -26.64
C VAL A 272 -8.42 -11.77 -27.29
N GLU A 273 -8.30 -11.35 -28.55
CA GLU A 273 -9.42 -10.90 -29.38
C GLU A 273 -10.47 -12.01 -29.52
N GLN A 274 -10.05 -13.23 -29.88
CA GLN A 274 -10.95 -14.39 -29.96
C GLN A 274 -11.66 -14.67 -28.63
N MET A 275 -10.94 -14.64 -27.52
CA MET A 275 -11.51 -14.84 -26.19
C MET A 275 -12.52 -13.73 -25.82
N LEU A 276 -12.27 -12.49 -26.20
CA LEU A 276 -13.18 -11.37 -25.96
C LEU A 276 -14.45 -11.52 -26.80
N ASP A 277 -14.32 -11.89 -28.07
CA ASP A 277 -15.45 -12.14 -28.96
C ASP A 277 -16.35 -13.26 -28.43
N ASP A 278 -15.75 -14.36 -27.96
CA ASP A 278 -16.47 -15.48 -27.33
C ASP A 278 -17.23 -15.04 -26.06
N LEU A 279 -16.63 -14.18 -25.24
CA LEU A 279 -17.26 -13.67 -24.01
C LEU A 279 -18.42 -12.72 -24.29
N VAL A 280 -18.29 -11.87 -25.31
CA VAL A 280 -19.37 -10.99 -25.76
C VAL A 280 -20.54 -11.82 -26.30
N TYR A 281 -20.24 -12.89 -27.04
CA TYR A 281 -21.26 -13.77 -27.59
C TYR A 281 -21.99 -14.59 -26.51
N GLN A 282 -21.29 -15.09 -25.50
CA GLN A 282 -21.86 -15.98 -24.48
C GLN A 282 -22.64 -15.27 -23.35
N GLN A 283 -22.70 -13.94 -23.31
CA GLN A 283 -23.37 -13.11 -22.28
C GLN A 283 -23.12 -13.54 -20.81
N SER A 284 -22.03 -14.27 -20.53
CA SER A 284 -21.74 -14.85 -19.23
C SER A 284 -20.46 -14.25 -18.65
N THR A 285 -20.57 -13.02 -18.14
CA THR A 285 -19.48 -12.33 -17.45
C THR A 285 -19.36 -12.80 -16.00
N GLY A 286 -18.79 -13.98 -15.80
CA GLY A 286 -18.35 -14.40 -14.47
C GLY A 286 -17.05 -13.71 -14.04
N ARG A 287 -16.87 -13.51 -12.73
CA ARG A 287 -15.67 -12.88 -12.14
C ARG A 287 -14.35 -13.57 -12.56
N ARG A 288 -14.38 -14.87 -12.85
CA ARG A 288 -13.22 -15.66 -13.29
C ARG A 288 -12.80 -15.32 -14.73
N GLN A 289 -13.76 -15.18 -15.63
CA GLN A 289 -13.53 -14.80 -17.03
C GLN A 289 -12.92 -13.39 -17.11
N PHE A 290 -13.43 -12.46 -16.31
CA PHE A 290 -12.89 -11.10 -16.22
C PHE A 290 -11.44 -11.06 -15.74
N LEU A 291 -11.08 -11.87 -14.74
CA LEU A 291 -9.70 -11.97 -14.25
C LEU A 291 -8.76 -12.54 -15.33
N ASN A 292 -9.21 -13.54 -16.11
CA ASN A 292 -8.43 -14.11 -17.20
C ASN A 292 -8.17 -13.08 -18.33
N VAL A 293 -9.16 -12.25 -18.66
CA VAL A 293 -9.00 -11.17 -19.64
C VAL A 293 -7.97 -10.14 -19.17
N ILE A 294 -8.05 -9.71 -17.91
CA ILE A 294 -7.09 -8.74 -17.36
C ILE A 294 -5.66 -9.29 -17.41
N GLN A 295 -5.47 -10.57 -17.07
CA GLN A 295 -4.15 -11.21 -17.16
C GLN A 295 -3.61 -11.16 -18.59
N ARG A 296 -4.44 -11.44 -19.59
CA ARG A 296 -4.06 -11.38 -21.00
C ARG A 296 -3.73 -9.97 -21.48
N ILE A 297 -4.51 -8.97 -21.06
CA ILE A 297 -4.21 -7.55 -21.31
C ILE A 297 -2.86 -7.17 -20.69
N ASN A 298 -2.52 -7.70 -19.51
CA ASN A 298 -1.21 -7.44 -18.92
C ASN A 298 -0.07 -8.04 -19.73
N VAL A 299 -0.24 -9.20 -20.37
CA VAL A 299 0.77 -9.74 -21.30
C VAL A 299 0.95 -8.82 -22.50
N LEU A 300 -0.14 -8.28 -23.07
CA LEU A 300 -0.02 -7.29 -24.15
C LEU A 300 0.74 -6.03 -23.69
N ARG A 301 0.45 -5.53 -22.48
CA ARG A 301 1.19 -4.39 -21.89
C ARG A 301 2.66 -4.70 -21.68
N MET A 302 3.01 -5.94 -21.33
CA MET A 302 4.39 -6.39 -21.19
C MET A 302 5.11 -6.36 -22.54
N VAL A 303 4.49 -6.88 -23.61
CA VAL A 303 5.05 -6.81 -24.96
C VAL A 303 5.25 -5.35 -25.39
N CYS A 304 4.29 -4.45 -25.14
CA CYS A 304 4.44 -3.03 -25.44
C CYS A 304 5.61 -2.35 -24.71
N ASN A 305 5.98 -2.84 -23.52
CA ASN A 305 7.02 -2.21 -22.68
C ASN A 305 8.41 -2.81 -22.93
N LEU A 306 8.48 -4.14 -23.00
CA LEU A 306 9.73 -4.91 -23.04
C LEU A 306 10.10 -5.36 -24.45
N GLY A 307 9.19 -5.27 -25.41
CA GLY A 307 9.45 -5.71 -26.78
C GLY A 307 9.74 -7.20 -26.86
N ASP A 308 10.80 -7.57 -27.58
CA ASP A 308 11.20 -8.97 -27.82
C ASP A 308 12.29 -9.50 -26.85
N THR A 309 12.54 -8.83 -25.72
CA THR A 309 13.61 -9.18 -24.76
C THR A 309 13.47 -10.55 -24.08
N ASP A 310 12.48 -11.36 -24.46
CA ASP A 310 12.20 -12.69 -23.89
C ASP A 310 12.67 -13.84 -24.82
N SER A 311 13.55 -13.55 -25.79
CA SER A 311 14.11 -14.54 -26.71
C SER A 311 15.33 -15.28 -26.14
N THR A 312 15.31 -15.69 -24.87
CA THR A 312 16.33 -16.59 -24.26
C THR A 312 15.96 -18.07 -24.35
N HIS A 313 15.14 -18.46 -25.33
CA HIS A 313 15.11 -19.84 -25.82
C HIS A 313 15.26 -19.85 -27.34
N GLY A 314 16.43 -20.34 -27.77
CA GLY A 314 16.95 -20.20 -29.12
C GLY A 314 16.10 -20.82 -30.24
N SER A 315 16.28 -20.17 -31.39
CA SER A 315 16.05 -20.61 -32.76
C SER A 315 16.13 -22.12 -33.02
N LYS A 316 15.04 -22.69 -33.56
CA LYS A 316 15.10 -23.67 -34.65
C LYS A 316 14.03 -23.34 -35.69
N GLU A 317 14.46 -23.35 -36.95
CA GLU A 317 13.63 -23.21 -38.16
C GLU A 317 12.47 -24.24 -38.21
N PRO A 318 11.42 -23.96 -38.99
CA PRO A 318 10.16 -24.68 -38.92
C PRO A 318 10.22 -25.98 -39.72
N THR A 319 10.42 -27.09 -39.02
CA THR A 319 9.99 -28.40 -39.52
C THR A 319 9.02 -29.00 -38.52
N SER A 320 7.78 -29.22 -38.98
CA SER A 320 6.64 -29.86 -38.30
C SER A 320 5.85 -28.98 -37.30
N PRO A 321 4.53 -29.20 -37.16
CA PRO A 321 3.66 -28.35 -36.35
C PRO A 321 4.08 -28.44 -34.88
N PRO A 322 4.21 -27.31 -34.15
CA PRO A 322 4.70 -27.34 -32.78
C PRO A 322 3.66 -27.99 -31.87
N GLU A 323 4.02 -29.14 -31.32
CA GLU A 323 3.43 -29.67 -30.10
C GLU A 323 3.54 -28.61 -28.98
N MET A 324 2.48 -28.51 -28.19
CA MET A 324 2.37 -27.70 -26.98
C MET A 324 3.69 -27.63 -26.19
N SER A 325 4.22 -26.41 -26.01
CA SER A 325 5.39 -26.15 -25.16
C SER A 325 5.29 -26.86 -23.80
N VAL A 326 6.27 -27.71 -23.51
CA VAL A 326 6.38 -28.45 -22.25
C VAL A 326 6.55 -27.46 -21.10
N TRP A 327 5.69 -27.56 -20.07
CA TRP A 327 5.82 -26.75 -18.86
C TRP A 327 6.95 -27.32 -17.99
N GLY A 328 8.02 -26.56 -17.78
CA GLY A 328 9.18 -26.98 -17.00
C GLY A 328 9.73 -25.88 -16.09
N ARG A 329 10.69 -26.23 -15.22
CA ARG A 329 11.23 -25.35 -14.17
C ARG A 329 11.69 -23.97 -14.65
N ALA A 330 12.41 -23.89 -15.77
CA ALA A 330 12.92 -22.60 -16.29
C ALA A 330 11.79 -21.67 -16.77
N THR A 331 10.80 -22.20 -17.50
CA THR A 331 9.63 -21.45 -17.98
C THR A 331 8.74 -21.00 -16.82
N ALA A 332 8.58 -21.85 -15.81
CA ALA A 332 7.85 -21.52 -14.59
C ALA A 332 8.55 -20.42 -13.78
N GLN A 333 9.88 -20.49 -13.64
CA GLN A 333 10.68 -19.49 -12.93
C GLN A 333 10.60 -18.12 -13.62
N SER A 334 10.75 -18.07 -14.94
CA SER A 334 10.65 -16.83 -15.72
C SER A 334 9.25 -16.20 -15.62
N ALA A 335 8.20 -17.02 -15.69
CA ALA A 335 6.83 -16.56 -15.50
C ALA A 335 6.59 -16.01 -14.09
N PHE A 336 7.22 -16.61 -13.07
CA PHE A 336 7.13 -16.14 -11.68
C PHE A 336 7.87 -14.81 -11.48
N GLU A 337 9.08 -14.67 -12.01
CA GLU A 337 9.86 -13.42 -11.95
C GLU A 337 9.15 -12.27 -12.67
N SER A 338 8.49 -12.56 -13.79
CA SER A 338 7.62 -11.61 -14.49
C SER A 338 6.42 -11.18 -13.62
N LEU A 339 5.83 -12.08 -12.83
CA LEU A 339 4.74 -11.72 -11.90
C LEU A 339 5.25 -10.90 -10.72
N LEU A 340 6.47 -11.16 -10.25
CA LEU A 340 7.11 -10.38 -9.19
C LEU A 340 7.41 -8.94 -9.65
N SER A 341 8.05 -8.77 -10.82
CA SER A 341 8.44 -7.46 -11.35
C SER A 341 7.24 -6.56 -11.67
N THR A 342 6.11 -7.16 -12.04
CA THR A 342 4.85 -6.44 -12.31
C THR A 342 3.99 -6.20 -11.07
N GLY A 343 4.39 -6.71 -9.90
CA GLY A 343 3.62 -6.63 -8.66
C GLY A 343 2.32 -7.45 -8.67
N GLN A 344 2.24 -8.46 -9.54
CA GLN A 344 1.05 -9.29 -9.79
C GLN A 344 1.18 -10.71 -9.22
N ALA A 345 2.30 -11.02 -8.57
CA ALA A 345 2.47 -12.27 -7.84
C ALA A 345 1.57 -12.27 -6.59
N ILE A 346 0.34 -12.78 -6.72
CA ILE A 346 -0.62 -12.91 -5.63
C ILE A 346 -0.91 -14.39 -5.40
N CYS A 347 -0.76 -14.84 -4.16
CA CYS A 347 -1.10 -16.21 -3.77
C CYS A 347 -2.61 -16.43 -3.91
N SER A 348 -3.01 -17.42 -4.70
CA SER A 348 -4.41 -17.76 -4.95
C SER A 348 -5.08 -18.55 -3.82
N GLY A 349 -4.36 -18.81 -2.73
CA GLY A 349 -4.88 -19.47 -1.53
C GLY A 349 -5.17 -18.49 -0.40
N CYS A 350 -4.30 -17.50 -0.19
CA CYS A 350 -4.42 -16.53 0.92
C CYS A 350 -4.55 -15.07 0.47
N ASP A 351 -4.57 -14.81 -0.84
CA ASP A 351 -4.63 -13.47 -1.46
C ASP A 351 -3.48 -12.52 -1.04
N VAL A 352 -2.41 -13.06 -0.45
CA VAL A 352 -1.21 -12.30 -0.09
C VAL A 352 -0.33 -12.09 -1.31
N ARG A 353 0.18 -10.87 -1.48
CA ARG A 353 1.20 -10.55 -2.48
C ARG A 353 2.55 -11.18 -2.10
N ILE A 354 3.14 -11.89 -3.04
CA ILE A 354 4.50 -12.40 -2.98
C ILE A 354 5.38 -11.35 -3.64
N ASP A 355 6.39 -10.86 -2.94
CA ASP A 355 7.36 -9.92 -3.47
C ASP A 355 8.76 -10.26 -2.93
N TYR A 356 9.79 -9.58 -3.43
CA TYR A 356 11.17 -9.77 -2.96
C TYR A 356 11.36 -9.37 -1.49
N THR A 357 10.40 -8.68 -0.87
CA THR A 357 10.46 -8.24 0.53
C THR A 357 9.77 -9.21 1.50
N ALA A 358 8.88 -10.08 1.01
CA ALA A 358 8.06 -11.00 1.80
C ALA A 358 8.84 -12.15 2.47
N THR A 359 10.17 -12.24 2.28
CA THR A 359 11.02 -13.26 2.89
C THR A 359 12.06 -12.72 3.87
N LEU A 360 12.10 -11.40 4.13
CA LEU A 360 12.88 -10.87 5.26
C LEU A 360 12.27 -11.31 6.61
N GLU A 361 11.04 -11.83 6.62
CA GLU A 361 10.43 -12.48 7.78
C GLU A 361 10.78 -13.98 7.91
N THR A 362 11.32 -14.61 6.86
CA THR A 362 11.68 -16.06 6.86
C THR A 362 13.19 -16.31 6.89
N ALA A 363 14.02 -15.27 6.96
CA ALA A 363 15.46 -15.44 7.15
C ALA A 363 15.81 -16.01 8.54
N ASP A 364 14.93 -15.83 9.54
CA ASP A 364 15.07 -16.47 10.85
C ASP A 364 14.74 -17.98 10.82
N ASP A 365 13.95 -18.46 9.84
CA ASP A 365 13.67 -19.89 9.70
C ASP A 365 14.88 -20.67 9.13
N LEU A 366 15.85 -19.99 8.51
CA LEU A 366 17.08 -20.60 7.98
C LEU A 366 18.11 -20.97 9.06
N LEU A 367 17.85 -20.62 10.33
CA LEU A 367 18.69 -20.99 11.47
C LEU A 367 18.08 -22.09 12.35
N SER A 368 16.92 -22.66 11.97
CA SER A 368 16.32 -23.82 12.64
C SER A 368 16.41 -25.06 11.73
N PRO A 369 17.12 -26.13 12.13
CA PRO A 369 17.38 -27.28 11.24
C PRO A 369 16.17 -28.18 10.97
N ASN A 370 14.94 -27.77 11.31
CA ASN A 370 13.73 -28.62 11.25
C ASN A 370 12.47 -27.92 10.68
N SER A 371 12.57 -26.77 10.01
CA SER A 371 11.42 -26.18 9.32
C SER A 371 11.36 -26.64 7.84
N THR A 372 10.45 -27.57 7.54
CA THR A 372 10.15 -28.01 6.17
C THR A 372 9.41 -26.91 5.41
N SER A 373 10.09 -25.87 4.94
CA SER A 373 9.48 -24.86 4.07
C SER A 373 9.49 -25.32 2.59
N GLN A 374 8.31 -25.61 2.04
CA GLN A 374 8.17 -25.84 0.59
C GLN A 374 8.30 -24.51 -0.17
N PRO A 375 9.00 -24.45 -1.32
CA PRO A 375 9.07 -23.24 -2.13
C PRO A 375 7.70 -22.88 -2.72
N PRO A 376 7.45 -21.59 -3.06
CA PRO A 376 6.24 -21.21 -3.77
C PRO A 376 6.12 -21.96 -5.10
N ARG A 377 4.88 -22.21 -5.55
CA ARG A 377 4.60 -22.98 -6.77
C ARG A 377 3.77 -22.18 -7.73
N ILE A 378 4.12 -22.26 -9.01
CA ILE A 378 3.34 -21.66 -10.11
C ILE A 378 2.83 -22.77 -11.04
N PHE A 379 1.56 -22.67 -11.41
CA PHE A 379 0.89 -23.58 -12.35
C PHE A 379 0.99 -23.03 -13.77
N LYS A 380 0.86 -23.89 -14.78
CA LYS A 380 0.83 -23.47 -16.20
C LYS A 380 -0.22 -22.39 -16.50
N CYS A 381 -1.30 -22.34 -15.73
CA CYS A 381 -2.32 -21.29 -15.82
C CYS A 381 -1.95 -19.98 -15.11
N LEU A 382 -0.69 -19.81 -14.68
CA LEU A 382 -0.18 -18.65 -13.92
C LEU A 382 -0.83 -18.46 -12.54
N ARG A 383 -1.51 -19.49 -12.03
CA ARG A 383 -1.95 -19.54 -10.63
C ARG A 383 -0.73 -19.73 -9.74
N LEU A 384 -0.66 -19.00 -8.63
CA LEU A 384 0.49 -18.98 -7.74
C LEU A 384 0.07 -19.39 -6.32
N LEU A 385 0.89 -20.22 -5.66
CA LEU A 385 0.74 -20.55 -4.24
C LEU A 385 2.01 -20.13 -3.50
N CYS A 386 1.84 -19.41 -2.38
CA CYS A 386 2.95 -19.12 -1.48
C CYS A 386 3.41 -20.39 -0.75
N SER A 387 4.60 -20.34 -0.13
CA SER A 387 5.19 -21.45 0.62
C SER A 387 4.23 -22.06 1.65
N SER A 388 3.54 -21.24 2.43
CA SER A 388 2.57 -21.71 3.45
C SER A 388 1.35 -22.39 2.83
N CYS A 389 0.79 -21.84 1.76
CA CYS A 389 -0.36 -22.44 1.07
C CYS A 389 0.03 -23.73 0.33
N SER A 390 1.24 -23.78 -0.24
CA SER A 390 1.78 -25.00 -0.85
C SER A 390 1.95 -26.12 0.19
N LEU A 391 2.38 -25.78 1.41
CA LEU A 391 2.54 -26.72 2.50
C LEU A 391 1.18 -27.28 2.98
N HIS A 392 0.20 -26.41 3.20
CA HIS A 392 -1.14 -26.80 3.63
C HIS A 392 -1.85 -27.71 2.62
N CYS A 393 -1.62 -27.50 1.33
CA CYS A 393 -2.15 -28.37 0.29
C CYS A 393 -1.49 -29.76 0.28
N SER A 394 -0.27 -29.93 0.81
CA SER A 394 0.46 -31.21 0.72
C SER A 394 0.08 -32.23 1.80
N ILE A 395 -0.83 -31.88 2.74
CA ILE A 395 -1.23 -32.75 3.87
C ILE A 395 -2.50 -33.55 3.51
N PRO A 396 -2.47 -34.89 3.49
CA PRO A 396 -3.66 -35.71 3.20
C PRO A 396 -4.72 -35.56 4.31
N GLY A 397 -5.96 -35.22 3.95
CA GLY A 397 -7.12 -35.27 4.87
C GLY A 397 -7.69 -33.94 5.37
N SER A 398 -7.29 -32.79 4.82
CA SER A 398 -7.96 -31.51 5.13
C SER A 398 -9.30 -31.38 4.37
N PRO A 399 -10.39 -30.92 5.00
CA PRO A 399 -11.68 -30.80 4.34
C PRO A 399 -11.65 -29.59 3.41
N GLY A 400 -11.45 -29.85 2.12
CA GLY A 400 -11.88 -28.93 1.07
C GLY A 400 -10.83 -28.43 0.07
N PHE A 401 -9.67 -29.05 -0.13
CA PHE A 401 -8.81 -28.69 -1.28
C PHE A 401 -7.90 -29.87 -1.71
N ASP A 402 -8.08 -30.32 -2.96
CA ASP A 402 -7.22 -31.31 -3.63
C ASP A 402 -5.90 -30.61 -4.08
N PRO A 403 -4.69 -31.14 -3.81
CA PRO A 403 -3.44 -30.36 -3.75
C PRO A 403 -2.91 -29.79 -5.08
N LEU A 404 -3.50 -30.16 -6.22
CA LEU A 404 -2.90 -29.97 -7.54
C LEU A 404 -3.89 -29.48 -8.61
N ARG A 405 -5.08 -29.03 -8.22
CA ARG A 405 -6.09 -28.56 -9.18
C ARG A 405 -6.13 -27.03 -9.21
N CYS A 406 -5.58 -26.44 -10.28
CA CYS A 406 -5.79 -25.03 -10.61
C CYS A 406 -7.28 -24.65 -10.78
N GLY A 407 -8.19 -25.63 -10.93
CA GLY A 407 -9.60 -25.41 -11.27
C GLY A 407 -9.84 -25.09 -12.75
N CYS A 408 -8.78 -25.14 -13.56
CA CYS A 408 -8.78 -24.84 -14.98
C CYS A 408 -8.88 -26.11 -15.84
N HIS A 409 -8.26 -27.24 -15.45
CA HIS A 409 -8.36 -28.60 -16.03
C HIS A 409 -8.02 -29.66 -14.94
N SER A 410 -8.34 -30.95 -15.17
CA SER A 410 -8.16 -32.05 -14.18
C SER A 410 -6.70 -32.35 -13.79
N ALA A 411 -5.71 -31.93 -14.58
CA ALA A 411 -4.28 -32.07 -14.29
C ALA A 411 -3.46 -30.91 -14.91
N CYS A 412 -3.35 -29.78 -14.22
CA CYS A 412 -2.51 -28.66 -14.66
C CYS A 412 -1.11 -28.80 -14.06
N PRO A 413 -0.04 -28.85 -14.88
CA PRO A 413 1.31 -29.02 -14.37
C PRO A 413 1.73 -27.80 -13.55
N SER A 414 2.43 -28.05 -12.44
CA SER A 414 2.96 -27.01 -11.54
C SER A 414 4.43 -27.26 -11.26
N GLU A 415 5.19 -26.18 -11.15
CA GLU A 415 6.62 -26.24 -10.86
C GLU A 415 6.95 -25.33 -9.65
N PRO A 416 7.89 -25.73 -8.79
CA PRO A 416 8.39 -24.88 -7.72
C PRO A 416 9.27 -23.76 -8.29
N VAL A 417 9.18 -22.58 -7.69
CA VAL A 417 9.90 -21.36 -8.10
C VAL A 417 10.56 -20.70 -6.91
N ARG A 418 11.60 -19.91 -7.17
CA ARG A 418 12.40 -19.22 -6.14
C ARG A 418 12.18 -17.73 -6.21
N ILE A 419 12.04 -17.11 -5.03
CA ILE A 419 11.86 -15.65 -4.90
C ILE A 419 13.15 -14.90 -5.24
N TYR A 420 14.31 -15.50 -4.97
CA TYR A 420 15.59 -14.96 -5.39
C TYR A 420 16.16 -15.81 -6.54
N PRO A 421 16.62 -15.19 -7.64
CA PRO A 421 17.40 -15.91 -8.63
C PRO A 421 18.69 -16.42 -7.97
N GLU A 422 19.16 -17.61 -8.37
CA GLU A 422 20.54 -18.01 -8.03
C GLU A 422 21.50 -16.95 -8.55
N LYS A 423 22.59 -16.68 -7.81
CA LYS A 423 23.69 -15.85 -8.31
C LYS A 423 23.99 -16.27 -9.75
N PRO A 424 24.07 -15.34 -10.72
CA PRO A 424 24.46 -15.71 -12.06
C PRO A 424 25.83 -16.38 -11.95
N GLN A 425 25.92 -17.66 -12.33
CA GLN A 425 27.21 -18.22 -12.71
C GLN A 425 27.73 -17.31 -13.82
N LEU A 426 28.97 -16.81 -13.69
CA LEU A 426 29.61 -15.99 -14.71
C LEU A 426 29.54 -16.72 -16.06
N CYS A 427 28.54 -16.41 -16.87
CA CYS A 427 28.49 -16.78 -18.25
C CYS A 427 29.21 -15.71 -19.05
N THR A 428 30.00 -16.19 -20.00
CA THR A 428 30.70 -15.48 -21.08
C THR A 428 29.87 -14.35 -21.70
N PRO A 429 30.51 -13.33 -22.30
CA PRO A 429 29.84 -12.09 -22.72
C PRO A 429 28.62 -12.40 -23.60
N GLU A 430 27.44 -12.03 -23.09
CA GLU A 430 26.19 -12.08 -23.85
C GLU A 430 26.25 -11.08 -25.02
N PRO A 431 25.63 -11.41 -26.17
CA PRO A 431 25.45 -10.45 -27.26
C PRO A 431 24.61 -9.25 -26.78
N PRO A 432 24.69 -8.08 -27.44
CA PRO A 432 24.04 -6.86 -26.96
C PRO A 432 22.54 -7.09 -26.75
N MET A 433 22.08 -6.84 -25.52
CA MET A 433 20.68 -6.92 -25.11
C MET A 433 19.82 -6.11 -26.09
N LYS A 434 18.94 -6.75 -26.85
CA LYS A 434 18.00 -6.03 -27.74
C LYS A 434 17.04 -5.21 -26.87
N ILE A 435 17.06 -3.88 -27.01
CA ILE A 435 16.22 -2.96 -26.23
C ILE A 435 14.91 -2.70 -26.99
N SER A 436 13.77 -2.61 -26.29
CA SER A 436 12.46 -2.36 -26.93
C SER A 436 12.40 -1.00 -27.63
N SER A 437 11.59 -0.89 -28.69
CA SER A 437 11.35 0.37 -29.42
C SER A 437 10.95 1.51 -28.47
N LYS A 438 10.15 1.19 -27.46
CA LYS A 438 9.71 2.15 -26.44
C LYS A 438 10.85 2.65 -25.55
N VAL A 439 11.76 1.77 -25.13
CA VAL A 439 12.92 2.18 -24.32
C VAL A 439 13.94 2.93 -25.18
N VAL A 440 14.13 2.53 -26.44
CA VAL A 440 14.97 3.29 -27.40
C VAL A 440 14.42 4.70 -27.59
N ALA A 441 13.12 4.86 -27.83
CA ALA A 441 12.48 6.16 -27.96
C ALA A 441 12.66 7.02 -26.70
N LEU A 442 12.52 6.42 -25.50
CA LEU A 442 12.74 7.12 -24.23
C LEU A 442 14.20 7.57 -24.06
N VAL A 443 15.17 6.73 -24.41
CA VAL A 443 16.60 7.07 -24.31
C VAL A 443 16.94 8.21 -25.27
N ASN A 444 16.43 8.16 -26.50
CA ASN A 444 16.62 9.23 -27.49
C ASN A 444 16.03 10.56 -26.99
N ASP A 445 14.79 10.54 -26.47
CA ASP A 445 14.15 11.75 -25.89
C ASP A 445 14.96 12.32 -24.72
N ILE A 446 15.45 11.47 -23.81
CA ILE A 446 16.29 11.91 -22.69
C ILE A 446 17.59 12.54 -23.19
N GLN A 447 18.21 11.97 -24.22
CA GLN A 447 19.47 12.47 -24.79
C GLN A 447 19.27 13.81 -25.52
N GLU A 448 18.19 13.95 -26.29
CA GLU A 448 17.86 15.18 -27.00
C GLU A 448 17.57 16.34 -26.04
N HIS A 449 16.86 16.06 -24.94
CA HIS A 449 16.45 17.07 -23.96
C HIS A 449 17.33 17.12 -22.70
N ILE A 450 18.51 16.47 -22.71
CA ILE A 450 19.38 16.40 -21.52
C ILE A 450 19.92 17.78 -21.11
N ASN A 451 20.06 18.68 -22.08
CA ASN A 451 20.56 20.04 -21.88
C ASN A 451 19.47 21.02 -21.46
N GLU A 452 18.19 20.71 -21.70
CA GLU A 452 17.04 21.54 -21.29
C GLU A 452 16.53 21.19 -19.88
N LYS A 453 16.90 20.00 -19.37
CA LYS A 453 16.51 19.47 -18.05
C LYS A 453 17.56 19.68 -16.94
N ARG A 454 18.69 20.32 -17.23
CA ARG A 454 19.67 20.83 -16.24
C ARG A 454 19.34 22.26 -15.87
#